data_AF-A0A937W946-F1
#
_entry.id   AF-A0A937W946-F1
#
_cell.length_a   1.000
_cell.length_b   1.000
_cell.length_c   1.000
_cell.angle_alpha   90.00
_cell.angle_beta   90.00
_cell.angle_gamma   90.00
#
_symmetry.space_group_name_H-M   'P 1'
#
loop_
_entity.id
_entity.type
_entity.pdbx_description
1 polymer ?
#
loop_
_entity_poly.entity_id
_entity_poly.type
_entity_poly.pdbx_seq_one_letter_code
_entity_poly.pdbx_strand_id
1 'polypeptide(L)' 'MKVLLSNLLIFIFIFAFSYPASALDKSILLYFSFDAGSGRTVIDESGNGNDGTLKGNVKWVKDGNQTFLLERKV' A
#
# COMPACT_ATOMS: atom_id res chain seq x y z
N MET A 1 -17.94 34.57 -37.33
CA MET A 1 -16.73 34.37 -36.49
C MET A 1 -17.03 34.28 -34.99
N LYS A 2 -17.85 35.18 -34.41
CA LYS A 2 -18.13 35.21 -32.96
C LYS A 2 -18.75 33.90 -32.38
N VAL A 3 -19.70 33.29 -33.08
CA VAL A 3 -20.33 32.01 -32.68
C VAL A 3 -19.39 30.81 -32.79
N LEU A 4 -18.46 30.84 -33.76
CA LEU A 4 -17.45 29.79 -33.93
C LEU A 4 -16.42 29.84 -32.79
N LEU A 5 -16.01 31.06 -32.41
CA LEU A 5 -15.09 31.31 -31.30
C LEU A 5 -15.71 30.92 -29.95
N SER A 6 -17.02 31.18 -29.78
CA SER A 6 -17.78 30.80 -28.58
C SER A 6 -17.84 29.28 -28.39
N ASN A 7 -18.13 28.52 -29.44
CA ASN A 7 -18.23 27.06 -29.35
C ASN A 7 -16.88 26.40 -29.10
N LEU A 8 -15.80 26.97 -29.65
CA LEU A 8 -14.43 26.51 -29.40
C LEU A 8 -14.03 26.74 -27.93
N LEU A 9 -14.40 27.89 -27.36
CA LEU A 9 -14.17 28.20 -25.95
C LEU A 9 -14.94 27.25 -25.02
N ILE A 10 -16.19 26.92 -25.34
CA ILE A 10 -17.00 25.96 -24.57
C ILE A 10 -16.40 24.55 -24.62
N PHE A 11 -15.88 24.12 -25.78
CA PHE A 11 -15.28 22.79 -25.94
C PHE A 11 -13.99 22.63 -25.12
N ILE A 12 -13.15 23.68 -25.10
CA ILE A 12 -11.93 23.72 -24.28
C ILE A 12 -12.28 23.71 -22.79
N PHE A 13 -13.34 24.41 -22.39
CA PHE A 13 -13.78 24.47 -21.00
C PHE A 13 -14.30 23.11 -20.51
N ILE A 14 -15.03 22.35 -21.33
CA ILE A 14 -15.49 21.00 -21.00
C ILE A 14 -14.31 20.02 -20.90
N PHE A 15 -13.33 20.12 -21.81
CA PHE A 15 -12.16 19.23 -21.80
C PHE A 15 -11.19 19.53 -20.65
N ALA A 16 -11.11 20.80 -20.21
CA ALA A 16 -10.30 21.24 -19.07
C ALA A 16 -10.85 20.79 -17.69
N PHE A 17 -12.11 20.34 -17.63
CA PHE A 17 -12.77 19.88 -16.40
C PHE A 17 -12.83 18.35 -16.27
N SER A 18 -12.24 17.60 -17.20
CA SER A 18 -12.04 16.15 -17.06
C SER A 18 -10.88 15.88 -16.10
N TYR A 19 -11.06 16.18 -14.83
CA TYR A 19 -10.16 15.70 -13.79
C TYR A 19 -10.44 14.22 -13.57
N PRO A 20 -9.46 13.30 -13.72
CA PRO A 20 -9.64 11.99 -13.13
C PRO A 20 -9.89 12.22 -11.63
N ALA A 21 -11.01 11.70 -11.12
CA ALA A 21 -11.18 11.56 -9.69
C ALA A 21 -10.13 10.53 -9.23
N SER A 22 -8.91 10.99 -9.00
CA SER A 22 -7.89 10.22 -8.31
C SER A 22 -8.33 10.17 -6.86
N ALA A 23 -9.28 9.28 -6.56
CA ALA A 23 -9.60 8.87 -5.20
C ALA A 23 -8.43 8.04 -4.68
N LEU A 24 -7.30 8.71 -4.42
CA LEU A 24 -6.24 8.17 -3.60
C LEU A 24 -6.51 8.64 -2.17
N ASP A 25 -7.59 8.16 -1.57
CA ASP A 25 -7.68 8.21 -0.11
C ASP A 25 -6.81 7.09 0.45
N LYS A 26 -5.49 7.31 0.41
CA LYS A 26 -4.52 6.41 1.02
C LYS A 26 -4.37 6.82 2.48
N SER A 27 -5.42 6.59 3.27
CA SER A 27 -5.40 6.74 4.73
C SER A 27 -4.54 5.66 5.42
N ILE A 28 -3.92 4.76 4.66
CA ILE A 28 -2.94 3.79 5.15
C ILE A 28 -1.63 4.52 5.45
N LEU A 29 -1.35 4.67 6.75
CA LEU A 29 -0.08 5.20 7.24
C LEU A 29 1.03 4.14 7.28
N LEU A 30 0.66 2.87 7.48
CA LEU A 30 1.59 1.75 7.62
C LEU A 30 0.92 0.43 7.22
N TYR A 31 1.61 -0.44 6.49
CA TYR A 31 1.13 -1.79 6.18
C TYR A 31 2.30 -2.78 6.09
N PHE A 32 2.24 -3.84 6.90
CA PHE A 32 3.25 -4.90 6.96
C PHE A 32 2.59 -6.27 6.78
N SER A 33 2.89 -6.96 5.68
CA SER A 33 2.36 -8.31 5.39
C SER A 33 3.02 -9.43 6.18
N PHE A 34 4.29 -9.26 6.56
CA PHE A 34 5.12 -10.31 7.16
C PHE A 34 5.29 -11.57 6.28
N ASP A 35 5.23 -11.41 4.95
CA ASP A 35 5.37 -12.52 3.99
C ASP A 35 6.81 -12.76 3.51
N ALA A 36 7.77 -11.90 3.88
CA ALA A 36 9.17 -12.03 3.49
C ALA A 36 9.81 -13.36 3.92
N GLY A 37 9.30 -13.96 5.00
CA GLY A 37 9.69 -15.31 5.47
C GLY A 37 11.14 -15.44 5.91
N SER A 38 11.92 -14.35 5.93
CA SER A 38 13.33 -14.33 6.26
C SER A 38 13.83 -12.92 6.57
N GLY A 39 15.04 -12.82 7.14
CA GLY A 39 15.68 -11.54 7.42
C GLY A 39 15.13 -10.83 8.67
N ARG A 40 15.62 -9.60 8.87
CA ARG A 40 15.26 -8.73 10.02
C ARG A 40 14.45 -7.50 9.63
N THR A 41 14.32 -7.22 8.33
CA THR A 41 13.59 -6.04 7.83
C THR A 41 12.18 -6.45 7.41
N VAL A 42 11.19 -5.64 7.76
CA VAL A 42 9.80 -5.78 7.32
C VAL A 42 9.49 -4.58 6.44
N ILE A 43 9.17 -4.83 5.18
CA ILE A 43 8.95 -3.76 4.20
C ILE A 43 7.59 -3.11 4.44
N ASP A 44 7.56 -1.78 4.44
CA ASP A 44 6.33 -0.99 4.46
C ASP A 44 5.67 -0.99 3.08
N GLU A 45 4.66 -1.84 2.92
CA GLU A 45 3.87 -1.96 1.70
C GLU A 45 2.84 -0.83 1.54
N SER A 46 2.72 0.08 2.53
CA SER A 46 1.93 1.31 2.37
C SER A 46 2.61 2.30 1.42
N GLY A 47 3.89 2.11 1.08
CA GLY A 47 4.64 3.03 0.21
C GLY A 47 5.07 4.33 0.89
N ASN A 48 4.97 4.42 2.22
CA ASN A 48 5.45 5.57 2.99
C ASN A 48 6.91 5.41 3.45
N GLY A 49 7.55 4.27 3.14
CA GLY A 49 8.98 4.04 3.39
C GLY A 49 9.32 3.80 4.87
N ASN A 50 8.32 3.45 5.69
CA ASN A 50 8.50 3.24 7.12
C ASN A 50 8.90 1.78 7.44
N ASP A 51 9.95 1.28 6.79
CA ASP A 51 10.40 -0.11 6.96
C ASP A 51 10.73 -0.43 8.43
N GLY A 52 10.22 -1.57 8.89
CA GLY A 52 10.41 -2.06 10.25
C GLY A 52 11.66 -2.91 10.41
N THR A 53 12.19 -2.98 11.64
CA THR A 53 13.24 -3.94 12.02
C THR A 53 12.74 -4.84 13.15
N LEU A 54 12.74 -6.15 12.91
CA LEU A 54 12.43 -7.17 13.91
C LEU A 54 13.48 -7.16 15.03
N LYS A 55 13.05 -7.16 16.29
CA LYS A 55 13.91 -7.22 17.49
C LYS A 55 13.60 -8.48 18.31
N GLY A 56 14.59 -8.99 19.02
CA GLY A 56 14.47 -10.24 19.79
C GLY A 56 14.71 -11.51 18.97
N ASN A 57 14.30 -12.65 19.54
CA ASN A 57 14.45 -13.98 18.94
C ASN A 57 13.23 -14.31 18.09
N VAL A 58 13.30 -14.02 16.78
CA VAL A 58 12.16 -14.11 15.86
C VAL A 58 12.30 -15.33 14.96
N LYS A 59 11.20 -16.04 14.75
CA LYS A 59 11.07 -17.13 13.78
C LYS A 59 9.93 -16.81 12.82
N TRP A 60 10.22 -16.87 11.53
CA TRP A 60 9.20 -16.80 10.48
C TRP A 60 8.46 -18.13 10.39
N VAL A 61 7.13 -18.09 10.31
CA VAL A 61 6.27 -19.27 10.16
C VAL A 61 5.38 -19.06 8.94
N LYS A 62 5.33 -20.06 8.05
CA LYS A 62 4.60 -19.98 6.79
C LYS A 62 3.09 -20.18 6.95
N ASP A 63 2.71 -20.89 8.00
CA ASP A 63 1.33 -21.18 8.38
C ASP A 63 1.21 -20.82 9.86
N GLY A 64 0.19 -20.06 10.26
CA GLY A 64 0.01 -19.57 11.64
C GLY A 64 -0.05 -20.64 12.73
N ASN A 65 0.00 -21.93 12.38
CA ASN A 65 0.17 -23.03 13.32
C ASN A 65 1.64 -23.32 13.57
N GLN A 66 2.20 -22.60 14.54
CA GLN A 66 3.29 -23.16 15.33
C GLN A 66 2.70 -24.23 16.25
N THR A 67 2.61 -25.46 15.74
CA THR A 67 2.42 -26.64 16.61
C THR A 67 3.68 -26.75 17.44
N PHE A 68 3.67 -26.07 18.59
CA PHE A 68 4.70 -26.19 19.59
C PHE A 68 4.53 -27.57 20.21
N LEU A 69 5.13 -28.58 19.58
CA LEU A 69 5.39 -29.85 20.23
C LEU A 69 6.41 -29.54 21.31
N LEU A 70 5.90 -29.16 22.48
CA LEU A 70 6.62 -29.36 23.71
C LEU A 70 6.79 -30.88 23.82
N GLU A 71 7.90 -31.38 23.30
CA GLU A 71 8.48 -32.59 23.85
C GLU A 71 8.69 -32.29 25.33
N ARG A 72 7.69 -32.68 26.13
CA ARG A 72 7.86 -32.95 27.54
C ARG A 72 8.95 -34.01 27.60
N LYS A 73 10.19 -33.53 27.66
CA LYS A 73 11.32 -34.33 28.10
C LYS A 73 11.08 -34.61 29.58
N VAL A 74 10.31 -35.66 29.85
CA VAL A 74 10.23 -36.32 31.15
C VAL A 74 10.52 -37.78 30.90
#